data_AF-A0AAU1SHX7-F1
#
_entry.id   AF-A0AAU1SHX7-F1
#
_cell.length_a   1.000
_cell.length_b   1.000
_cell.length_c   1.000
_cell.angle_alpha   90.00
_cell.angle_beta   90.00
_cell.angle_gamma   90.00
#
_symmetry.space_group_name_H-M   'P 1'
#
loop_
_entity.id
_entity.type
_entity.pdbx_description
1 polymer ?
#
loop_
_entity_poly.entity_id
_entity_poly.type
_entity_poly.pdbx_seq_one_letter_code
_entity_poly.pdbx_strand_id
1 'polypeptide(L)'
;MYAIYDPLDRTCSLARAGHSPPVLVHPDGTTEILDLPNGPPLGSADGEPFAKTTLSLAQGSVLALYTTSLVSALSSNGPTDLDSFRRLLVPGERPLQDICDDIVKRLDSDAPTGDAVLLLARTGDFPADQVAAWDFDNRPETVGQARARTRRRLDTWGVDDETAFTTELIVSELVTNAIRHGAPPVQLRLIKDRTLTCEVHDNSPSAPHMRHARTVDEGGRGLFISAQLSEN
;
A
#
# COMPACT_ATOMS: atom_id res chain seq x y z
N MET A 1 -10.28 -9.99 -1.04
CA MET A 1 -9.07 -9.91 -0.19
C MET A 1 -8.53 -8.51 -0.33
N TYR A 2 -8.06 -7.89 0.75
CA TYR A 2 -7.46 -6.55 0.70
C TYR A 2 -6.18 -6.52 1.54
N ALA A 3 -5.14 -5.89 1.00
CA ALA A 3 -3.85 -5.74 1.66
C ALA A 3 -3.27 -4.34 1.36
N ILE A 4 -2.75 -3.67 2.39
CA ILE A 4 -1.94 -2.45 2.27
C ILE A 4 -0.57 -2.77 2.82
N TYR A 5 0.49 -2.52 2.07
CA TYR A 5 1.86 -2.64 2.54
C TYR A 5 2.50 -1.26 2.63
N ASP A 6 3.00 -0.92 3.81
CA ASP A 6 3.87 0.23 4.03
C ASP A 6 5.33 -0.25 3.89
N PRO A 7 6.06 0.14 2.82
CA PRO A 7 7.43 -0.31 2.61
C PRO A 7 8.44 0.33 3.57
N LEU A 8 8.09 1.46 4.19
CA LEU A 8 8.97 2.18 5.12
C LEU A 8 8.94 1.52 6.49
N ASP A 9 7.75 1.30 7.01
CA ASP A 9 7.53 0.63 8.29
C ASP A 9 7.60 -0.90 8.15
N ARG A 10 7.63 -1.40 6.91
CA ARG A 10 7.60 -2.82 6.54
C ARG A 10 6.40 -3.56 7.14
N THR A 11 5.28 -2.85 7.29
CA THR A 11 4.05 -3.41 7.84
C THR A 11 3.04 -3.69 6.75
N CYS A 12 2.40 -4.85 6.81
CA CYS A 12 1.30 -5.23 5.94
C CYS A 12 0.02 -5.36 6.75
N SER A 13 -0.99 -4.60 6.36
CA SER A 13 -2.34 -4.61 6.91
C SER A 13 -3.25 -5.40 5.98
N LEU A 14 -3.84 -6.50 6.45
CA LEU A 14 -4.70 -7.37 5.64
C LEU A 14 -6.10 -7.54 6.25
N ALA A 15 -7.09 -7.74 5.38
CA ALA A 15 -8.45 -8.12 5.74
C ALA A 15 -9.04 -9.10 4.72
N ARG A 16 -9.80 -10.09 5.21
CA ARG A 16 -10.44 -11.14 4.40
C ARG A 16 -11.96 -11.04 4.46
N ALA A 17 -12.59 -11.25 3.31
CA ALA A 17 -14.04 -11.29 3.14
C ALA A 17 -14.45 -12.58 2.42
N GLY A 18 -14.37 -13.72 3.11
CA GLY A 18 -14.66 -15.04 2.53
C GLY A 18 -13.59 -15.63 1.60
N HIS A 19 -12.41 -15.01 1.49
CA HIS A 19 -11.33 -15.47 0.61
C HIS A 19 -10.33 -16.38 1.34
N SER A 20 -9.66 -17.25 0.57
CA SER A 20 -8.54 -18.06 1.05
C SER A 20 -7.47 -17.22 1.75
N PRO A 21 -6.83 -17.74 2.81
CA PRO A 21 -5.73 -17.05 3.45
C PRO A 21 -4.55 -16.93 2.46
N PRO A 22 -3.83 -15.81 2.47
CA PRO A 22 -2.72 -15.60 1.57
C PRO A 22 -1.51 -16.44 2.00
N VAL A 23 -0.62 -16.73 1.05
CA VAL A 23 0.66 -17.38 1.33
C VAL A 23 1.75 -16.31 1.39
N LEU A 24 2.54 -16.33 2.45
CA LEU A 24 3.78 -15.57 2.57
C LEU A 24 4.96 -16.48 2.24
N VAL A 25 5.83 -16.02 1.35
CA VAL A 25 7.15 -16.61 1.10
C VAL A 25 8.19 -15.71 1.75
N HIS A 26 8.96 -16.28 2.66
CA HIS A 26 10.05 -15.59 3.35
C HIS A 26 11.29 -15.51 2.45
N PRO A 27 12.22 -14.57 2.70
CA PRO A 27 13.43 -14.41 1.88
C PRO A 27 14.34 -15.65 1.87
N ASP A 28 14.27 -16.47 2.91
CA ASP A 28 14.99 -17.75 3.02
C ASP A 28 14.34 -18.90 2.20
N GLY A 29 13.21 -18.63 1.54
CA GLY A 29 12.45 -19.59 0.74
C GLY A 29 11.45 -20.42 1.54
N THR A 30 11.36 -20.24 2.86
CA THR A 30 10.28 -20.85 3.64
C THR A 30 8.94 -20.22 3.30
N THR A 31 7.85 -20.97 3.48
CA THR A 31 6.50 -20.48 3.18
C THR A 31 5.59 -20.65 4.36
N GLU A 32 4.63 -19.75 4.51
CA GLU A 32 3.65 -19.71 5.60
C GLU A 32 2.28 -19.35 5.03
N ILE A 33 1.22 -19.99 5.52
CA ILE A 33 -0.15 -19.56 5.23
C ILE A 33 -0.52 -18.60 6.36
N LEU A 34 -0.82 -17.34 6.02
CA LEU A 34 -1.09 -16.33 7.03
C LEU A 34 -2.42 -16.62 7.72
N ASP A 35 -2.37 -16.78 9.05
CA ASP A 35 -3.57 -16.92 9.87
C ASP A 35 -4.21 -15.54 10.08
N LEU A 36 -5.31 -15.31 9.39
CA LEU A 36 -6.06 -14.06 9.41
C LEU A 36 -7.51 -14.40 9.76
N PRO A 37 -8.26 -13.58 10.51
CA PRO A 37 -9.70 -13.80 10.68
C PRO A 37 -10.41 -13.84 9.32
N ASN A 38 -11.42 -14.70 9.19
CA ASN A 38 -12.25 -14.74 8.00
C ASN A 38 -13.53 -13.92 8.23
N GLY A 39 -13.65 -12.77 7.57
CA GLY A 39 -14.91 -12.02 7.55
C GLY A 39 -15.93 -12.62 6.59
N PRO A 40 -17.21 -12.23 6.69
CA PRO A 40 -18.25 -12.67 5.76
C PRO A 40 -17.95 -12.22 4.32
N PRO A 41 -18.56 -12.81 3.28
CA PRO A 41 -18.49 -12.25 1.93
C PRO A 41 -18.99 -10.80 1.89
N LEU A 42 -18.42 -9.98 1.00
CA LEU A 42 -18.95 -8.64 0.77
C LEU A 42 -20.40 -8.71 0.28
N GLY A 43 -21.26 -7.83 0.81
CA GLY A 43 -22.69 -7.79 0.46
C GLY A 43 -23.56 -8.81 1.19
N SER A 44 -23.00 -9.58 2.13
CA SER A 44 -23.79 -10.38 3.07
C SER A 44 -24.66 -9.48 3.95
N ALA A 45 -25.85 -9.98 4.31
CA ALA A 45 -26.82 -9.24 5.14
C ALA A 45 -26.31 -9.00 6.57
N ASP A 46 -25.41 -9.86 7.03
CA ASP A 46 -24.74 -9.72 8.32
C ASP A 46 -23.68 -8.63 8.19
N GLY A 47 -24.03 -7.40 8.57
CA GLY A 47 -23.14 -6.22 8.55
C GLY A 47 -21.99 -6.28 9.56
N GLU A 48 -21.40 -7.46 9.78
CA GLU A 48 -20.28 -7.67 10.68
C GLU A 48 -19.02 -6.98 10.14
N PRO A 49 -18.21 -6.34 11.02
CA PRO A 49 -17.00 -5.67 10.61
C PRO A 49 -15.92 -6.66 10.17
N PHE A 50 -15.13 -6.26 9.17
CA PHE A 50 -13.96 -7.01 8.73
C PHE A 50 -12.80 -6.80 9.70
N ALA A 51 -12.34 -7.88 10.34
CA ALA A 51 -11.18 -7.80 11.21
C ALA A 51 -9.89 -7.58 10.39
N LYS A 52 -9.14 -6.54 10.78
CA LYS A 52 -7.83 -6.20 10.24
C LYS A 52 -6.75 -6.93 11.04
N THR A 53 -5.78 -7.52 10.34
CA THR A 53 -4.53 -8.01 10.94
C THR A 53 -3.35 -7.24 10.38
N THR A 54 -2.43 -6.82 11.25
CA THR A 54 -1.19 -6.14 10.86
C THR A 54 0.00 -7.02 11.21
N LEU A 55 0.91 -7.21 10.27
CA LEU A 55 2.11 -8.03 10.43
C LEU A 55 3.33 -7.36 9.80
N SER A 56 4.51 -7.64 10.34
CA SER A 56 5.78 -7.16 9.79
C SER A 56 6.26 -8.13 8.72
N LEU A 57 6.59 -7.62 7.53
CA LEU A 57 7.15 -8.42 6.44
C LEU A 57 8.62 -8.08 6.25
N ALA A 58 9.47 -9.11 6.21
CA ALA A 58 10.86 -8.93 5.86
C ALA A 58 10.98 -8.38 4.43
N GLN A 59 12.08 -7.68 4.16
CA GLN A 59 12.42 -7.24 2.81
C GLN A 59 12.71 -8.46 1.92
N GLY A 60 12.23 -8.44 0.67
CA GLY A 60 12.35 -9.55 -0.27
C GLY A 60 11.30 -10.66 -0.10
N SER A 61 10.45 -10.59 0.92
CA SER A 61 9.29 -11.47 1.08
C SER A 61 8.35 -11.36 -0.11
N VAL A 62 7.66 -12.46 -0.46
CA VAL A 62 6.61 -12.47 -1.49
C VAL A 62 5.27 -12.81 -0.86
N LEU A 63 4.30 -11.92 -1.02
CA LEU A 63 2.91 -12.16 -0.65
C LEU A 63 2.15 -12.67 -1.88
N ALA A 64 1.53 -13.84 -1.76
CA ALA A 64 0.73 -14.46 -2.80
C ALA A 64 -0.76 -14.45 -2.41
N LEU A 65 -1.57 -13.73 -3.19
CA LEU A 65 -3.03 -13.75 -3.09
C LEU A 65 -3.57 -14.58 -4.25
N TYR A 66 -4.53 -15.46 -3.98
CA TYR A 66 -5.03 -16.40 -4.97
C TYR A 66 -6.49 -16.75 -4.75
N THR A 67 -7.15 -17.26 -5.79
CA THR A 67 -8.50 -17.85 -5.69
C THR A 67 -8.44 -19.36 -5.44
N THR A 68 -9.41 -19.92 -4.74
CA THR A 68 -9.52 -21.38 -4.55
C THR A 68 -9.56 -22.12 -5.89
N SER A 69 -10.24 -21.55 -6.89
CA SER A 69 -10.29 -22.10 -8.25
C SER A 69 -8.92 -22.24 -8.90
N LEU A 70 -7.94 -21.37 -8.60
CA LEU A 70 -6.56 -21.53 -9.08
C LEU A 70 -5.93 -22.82 -8.53
N VAL A 71 -6.05 -23.05 -7.21
CA VAL A 71 -5.48 -24.25 -6.58
C VAL A 71 -6.17 -25.49 -7.12
N SER A 72 -7.50 -25.48 -7.22
CA SER A 72 -8.27 -26.58 -7.81
C SER A 72 -7.87 -26.87 -9.26
N ALA A 73 -7.68 -25.84 -10.08
CA ALA A 73 -7.25 -25.99 -11.47
C ALA A 73 -5.87 -26.67 -11.56
N LEU A 74 -4.93 -26.30 -10.70
CA LEU A 74 -3.61 -26.95 -10.60
C LEU A 74 -3.69 -28.41 -10.11
N SER A 75 -4.76 -28.79 -9.41
CA SER A 75 -5.02 -30.16 -8.93
C SER A 75 -5.78 -31.04 -9.93
N SER A 76 -6.07 -30.55 -11.14
CA SER A 76 -6.89 -31.31 -12.10
C SER A 76 -6.17 -32.53 -12.70
N ASN A 77 -4.83 -32.47 -12.75
CA ASN A 77 -3.97 -33.52 -13.32
C ASN A 77 -3.29 -34.43 -12.27
N GLY A 78 -3.75 -34.40 -11.01
CA GLY A 78 -3.20 -35.17 -9.90
C GLY A 78 -3.39 -34.46 -8.56
N PRO A 79 -3.00 -35.05 -7.42
CA PRO A 79 -3.16 -34.42 -6.11
C PRO A 79 -2.15 -33.27 -5.96
N THR A 80 -2.44 -32.11 -6.53
CA THR A 80 -1.80 -30.86 -6.14
C THR A 80 -2.48 -30.43 -4.85
N ASP A 81 -1.82 -30.65 -3.72
CA ASP A 81 -2.20 -30.07 -2.45
C ASP A 81 -1.70 -28.61 -2.35
N LEU A 82 -2.21 -27.88 -1.36
CA LEU A 82 -1.78 -26.51 -1.09
C LEU A 82 -0.26 -26.41 -0.88
N ASP A 83 0.39 -27.48 -0.39
CA ASP A 83 1.84 -27.55 -0.23
C ASP A 83 2.59 -27.59 -1.55
N SER A 84 2.04 -28.25 -2.56
CA SER A 84 2.57 -28.24 -3.93
C SER A 84 2.48 -26.85 -4.54
N PHE A 85 1.35 -26.15 -4.39
CA PHE A 85 1.21 -24.76 -4.80
C PHE A 85 2.23 -23.85 -4.10
N ARG A 86 2.40 -23.98 -2.78
CA ARG A 86 3.39 -23.21 -2.00
C ARG A 86 4.82 -23.39 -2.52
N ARG A 87 5.21 -24.60 -2.92
CA ARG A 87 6.53 -24.85 -3.52
C ARG A 87 6.74 -24.11 -4.85
N LEU A 88 5.69 -23.97 -5.66
CA LEU A 88 5.77 -23.23 -6.92
C LEU A 88 5.99 -21.74 -6.71
N LEU A 89 5.51 -21.20 -5.59
CA LEU A 89 5.63 -19.78 -5.25
C LEU A 89 7.04 -19.36 -4.83
N VAL A 90 7.94 -20.29 -4.51
CA VAL A 90 9.29 -19.96 -4.04
C VAL A 90 10.10 -19.36 -5.20
N PRO A 91 10.37 -18.03 -5.18
CA PRO A 91 10.93 -17.33 -6.33
C PRO A 91 12.42 -17.60 -6.50
N GLY A 92 13.14 -17.71 -5.37
CA GLY A 92 14.57 -17.36 -5.33
C GLY A 92 14.78 -15.92 -5.79
N GLU A 93 15.82 -15.71 -6.61
CA GLU A 93 16.12 -14.41 -7.24
C GLU A 93 15.35 -14.15 -8.55
N ARG A 94 14.46 -15.06 -8.96
CA ARG A 94 13.75 -14.95 -10.24
C ARG A 94 12.71 -13.83 -10.21
N PRO A 95 12.44 -13.18 -11.37
CA PRO A 95 11.30 -12.30 -11.55
C PRO A 95 9.98 -12.97 -11.14
N LEU A 96 9.07 -12.22 -10.53
CA LEU A 96 7.75 -12.76 -10.17
C LEU A 96 6.93 -13.18 -11.39
N GLN A 97 7.13 -12.52 -12.54
CA GLN A 97 6.44 -12.86 -13.77
C GLN A 97 6.73 -14.29 -14.22
N ASP A 98 7.98 -14.75 -14.11
CA ASP A 98 8.37 -16.11 -14.49
C ASP A 98 7.61 -17.17 -13.67
N ILE A 99 7.32 -16.86 -12.41
CA ILE A 99 6.53 -17.73 -11.51
C ILE A 99 5.08 -17.78 -11.97
N CYS A 100 4.50 -16.63 -12.30
CA CYS A 100 3.15 -16.56 -12.87
C CYS A 100 3.07 -17.38 -14.16
N ASP A 101 4.04 -17.22 -15.07
CA ASP A 101 4.08 -17.94 -16.34
C ASP A 101 4.23 -19.45 -16.13
N ASP A 102 5.07 -19.88 -15.19
CA ASP A 102 5.25 -21.29 -14.82
C ASP A 102 4.00 -21.91 -14.18
N ILE A 103 3.19 -21.11 -13.47
CA ILE A 103 1.91 -21.55 -12.92
C ILE A 103 0.87 -21.65 -14.03
N VAL A 104 0.78 -20.65 -14.91
CA VAL A 104 -0.16 -20.63 -16.05
C VAL A 104 0.08 -21.82 -16.99
N LYS A 105 1.34 -22.17 -17.28
CA LYS A 105 1.69 -23.35 -18.11
C LYS A 105 1.24 -24.69 -17.51
N ARG A 106 0.97 -24.73 -16.20
CA ARG A 106 0.49 -25.94 -15.49
C ARG A 106 -1.03 -25.97 -15.34
N LEU A 107 -1.71 -24.87 -15.64
CA LEU A 107 -3.18 -24.85 -15.62
C LEU A 107 -3.70 -25.71 -16.76
N ASP A 108 -4.64 -26.59 -16.42
CA ASP A 108 -5.34 -27.38 -17.42
C ASP A 108 -6.37 -26.51 -18.15
N SER A 109 -6.28 -26.50 -19.48
CA SER A 109 -7.16 -25.70 -20.34
C SER A 109 -8.61 -26.20 -20.31
N ASP A 110 -8.80 -27.49 -20.00
CA ASP A 110 -10.09 -28.18 -20.00
C ASP A 110 -10.69 -28.30 -18.59
N ALA A 111 -10.00 -27.83 -17.54
CA ALA A 111 -10.53 -27.86 -16.19
C ALA A 111 -11.71 -26.87 -16.05
N PRO A 112 -12.90 -27.34 -15.65
CA PRO A 112 -14.04 -26.45 -15.43
C PRO A 112 -13.83 -25.74 -14.10
N THR A 113 -13.26 -24.56 -14.12
CA THR A 113 -13.02 -23.81 -12.88
C THR A 113 -13.27 -22.33 -13.09
N GLY A 114 -14.04 -21.73 -12.18
CA GLY A 114 -14.28 -20.27 -12.18
C GLY A 114 -12.98 -19.48 -12.12
N ASP A 115 -13.07 -18.16 -12.18
CA ASP A 115 -11.93 -17.27 -12.42
C ASP A 115 -10.69 -17.57 -11.54
N ALA A 116 -9.67 -18.15 -12.16
CA ALA A 116 -8.37 -18.43 -11.54
C ALA A 116 -7.54 -17.14 -11.54
N VAL A 117 -7.19 -16.66 -10.35
CA VAL A 117 -6.41 -15.43 -10.18
C VAL A 117 -5.23 -15.70 -9.26
N LEU A 118 -4.07 -15.20 -9.65
CA LEU A 118 -2.86 -15.13 -8.84
C LEU A 118 -2.33 -13.70 -8.86
N LEU A 119 -2.06 -13.13 -7.68
CA LEU A 119 -1.35 -11.88 -7.53
C LEU A 119 -0.14 -12.11 -6.63
N LEU A 120 1.04 -11.79 -7.15
CA LEU A 120 2.29 -11.84 -6.41
C LEU A 120 2.81 -10.42 -6.20
N ALA A 121 3.19 -10.10 -4.96
CA ALA A 121 3.83 -8.84 -4.62
C ALA A 121 5.10 -9.14 -3.80
N ARG A 122 6.24 -8.61 -4.24
CA ARG A 122 7.50 -8.71 -3.48
C ARG A 122 7.70 -7.44 -2.68
N THR A 123 8.02 -7.57 -1.41
CA THR A 123 8.42 -6.42 -0.59
C THR A 123 9.75 -5.87 -1.12
N GLY A 124 9.71 -4.62 -1.56
CA GLY A 124 10.85 -3.95 -2.17
C GLY A 124 11.91 -3.51 -1.16
N ASP A 125 13.08 -3.17 -1.69
CA ASP A 125 14.00 -2.27 -0.99
C ASP A 125 13.53 -0.84 -1.23
N PHE A 126 13.54 -0.02 -0.18
CA PHE A 126 13.29 1.41 -0.33
C PHE A 126 14.56 2.16 0.08
N PRO A 127 15.23 2.86 -0.86
CA PRO A 127 16.45 3.56 -0.54
C PRO A 127 16.19 4.60 0.55
N ALA A 128 16.84 4.45 1.70
CA ALA A 128 16.62 5.33 2.85
C ALA A 128 16.95 6.81 2.55
N ASP A 129 17.80 7.06 1.54
CA ASP A 129 18.14 8.38 1.07
C ASP A 129 17.00 9.04 0.25
N GLN A 130 16.06 8.26 -0.28
CA GLN A 130 14.89 8.73 -1.04
C GLN A 130 13.62 8.87 -0.19
N VAL A 131 13.77 8.76 1.13
CA VAL A 131 12.67 8.93 2.08
C VAL A 131 13.02 10.01 3.10
N ALA A 132 12.04 10.81 3.47
CA ALA A 132 12.14 11.72 4.60
C ALA A 132 10.85 11.68 5.41
N ALA A 133 10.97 11.34 6.69
CA ALA A 133 9.86 11.32 7.62
C ALA A 133 10.13 12.30 8.77
N TRP A 134 9.09 13.05 9.15
CA TRP A 134 9.14 13.95 10.28
C TRP A 134 7.85 13.87 11.09
N ASP A 135 8.02 13.73 12.40
CA ASP A 135 6.93 13.91 13.34
C ASP A 135 6.84 15.38 13.77
N PHE A 136 5.60 15.79 14.01
CA PHE A 136 5.24 17.15 14.30
C PHE A 136 4.32 17.20 15.51
N ASP A 137 4.68 18.06 16.46
CA ASP A 137 3.77 18.43 17.54
C ASP A 137 2.55 19.15 16.97
N ASN A 138 1.40 18.93 17.60
CA ASN A 138 0.14 19.53 17.19
C ASN A 138 0.05 21.02 17.57
N ARG A 139 0.84 21.84 16.88
CA ARG A 139 1.03 23.26 17.11
C ARG A 139 0.98 24.05 15.80
N PRO A 140 0.27 25.18 15.72
CA PRO A 140 0.16 25.95 14.47
C PRO A 140 1.50 26.39 13.87
N GLU A 141 2.52 26.65 14.69
CA GLU A 141 3.84 27.07 14.19
C GLU A 141 4.56 25.98 13.40
N THR A 142 4.12 24.72 13.55
CA THR A 142 4.71 23.56 12.90
C THR A 142 4.46 23.51 11.39
N VAL A 143 3.42 24.18 10.88
CA VAL A 143 3.15 24.26 9.42
C VAL A 143 4.33 24.90 8.67
N GLY A 144 4.89 25.99 9.22
CA GLY A 144 6.06 26.65 8.63
C GLY A 144 7.31 25.75 8.66
N GLN A 145 7.47 24.96 9.72
CA GLN A 145 8.56 24.00 9.84
C GLN A 145 8.41 22.85 8.82
N ALA A 146 7.20 22.33 8.62
CA ALA A 146 6.91 21.31 7.63
C ALA A 146 7.28 21.77 6.23
N ARG A 147 6.84 22.97 5.82
CA ARG A 147 7.21 23.56 4.53
C ARG A 147 8.73 23.71 4.36
N ALA A 148 9.41 24.26 5.36
CA ALA A 148 10.87 24.47 5.28
C ALA A 148 11.66 23.15 5.22
N ARG A 149 11.20 22.10 5.92
CA ARG A 149 11.79 20.75 5.86
C ARG A 149 11.55 20.10 4.50
N THR A 150 10.34 20.24 3.96
CA THR A 150 9.99 19.80 2.60
C THR A 150 10.91 20.44 1.57
N ARG A 151 10.97 21.77 1.50
CA ARG A 151 11.82 22.48 0.51
C ARG A 151 13.26 21.99 0.54
N ARG A 152 13.87 21.97 1.73
CA ARG A 152 15.26 21.53 1.90
C ARG A 152 15.48 20.10 1.41
N ARG A 153 14.52 19.21 1.65
CA ARG A 153 14.64 17.82 1.20
C ARG A 153 14.49 17.71 -0.33
N LEU A 154 13.55 18.43 -0.92
CA LEU A 154 13.37 18.47 -2.37
C LEU A 154 14.59 19.06 -3.08
N ASP A 155 15.23 20.07 -2.49
CA ASP A 155 16.52 20.62 -2.97
C ASP A 155 17.62 19.56 -2.94
N THR A 156 17.71 18.82 -1.83
CA THR A 156 18.70 17.74 -1.66
C THR A 156 18.48 16.62 -2.69
N TRP A 157 17.22 16.36 -3.05
CA TRP A 157 16.86 15.38 -4.08
C TRP A 157 16.92 15.92 -5.50
N GLY A 158 17.25 17.20 -5.70
CA GLY A 158 17.29 17.84 -7.02
C GLY A 158 15.95 17.80 -7.74
N VAL A 159 14.83 17.90 -7.01
CA VAL A 159 13.50 18.10 -7.59
C VAL A 159 13.43 19.52 -8.16
N ASP A 160 12.82 19.68 -9.32
CA ASP A 160 12.70 20.98 -9.98
C ASP A 160 11.85 21.96 -9.15
N ASP A 161 12.08 23.26 -9.37
CA ASP A 161 11.47 24.32 -8.55
C ASP A 161 9.93 24.37 -8.65
N GLU A 162 9.36 23.99 -9.80
CA GLU A 162 7.90 23.99 -10.00
C GLU A 162 7.24 22.88 -9.18
N THR A 163 7.77 21.65 -9.27
CA THR A 163 7.33 20.51 -8.47
C THR A 163 7.57 20.75 -6.98
N ALA A 164 8.72 21.36 -6.63
CA ALA A 164 9.03 21.68 -5.24
C ALA A 164 8.06 22.68 -4.63
N PHE A 165 7.78 23.78 -5.35
CA PHE A 165 6.81 24.79 -4.92
C PHE A 165 5.41 24.21 -4.76
N THR A 166 4.98 23.38 -5.71
CA THR A 166 3.69 22.69 -5.65
C THR A 166 3.61 21.79 -4.43
N THR A 167 4.63 20.98 -4.18
CA THR A 167 4.67 20.05 -3.04
C THR A 167 4.64 20.80 -1.71
N GLU A 168 5.35 21.93 -1.59
CA GLU A 168 5.27 22.78 -0.39
C GLU A 168 3.85 23.27 -0.10
N LEU A 169 3.12 23.67 -1.14
CA LEU A 169 1.73 24.13 -1.00
C LEU A 169 0.82 22.99 -0.52
N ILE A 170 0.98 21.80 -1.10
CA ILE A 170 0.24 20.58 -0.70
C ILE A 170 0.51 20.27 0.77
N VAL A 171 1.79 20.22 1.16
CA VAL A 171 2.22 19.98 2.54
C VAL A 171 1.62 21.02 3.48
N SER A 172 1.65 22.30 3.11
CA SER A 172 1.10 23.37 3.93
C SER A 172 -0.38 23.15 4.25
N GLU A 173 -1.18 22.79 3.25
CA GLU A 173 -2.62 22.55 3.44
C GLU A 173 -2.89 21.28 4.24
N LEU A 174 -2.24 20.16 3.87
CA LEU A 174 -2.46 18.88 4.53
C LEU A 174 -2.05 18.93 6.00
N VAL A 175 -0.88 19.49 6.30
CA VAL A 175 -0.40 19.66 7.68
C VAL A 175 -1.28 20.64 8.46
N THR A 176 -1.76 21.71 7.83
CA THR A 176 -2.73 22.62 8.47
C THR A 176 -4.03 21.89 8.82
N ASN A 177 -4.55 21.06 7.91
CA ASN A 177 -5.74 20.26 8.17
C ASN A 177 -5.52 19.27 9.31
N ALA A 178 -4.40 18.55 9.30
CA ALA A 178 -4.04 17.59 10.35
C ALA A 178 -3.92 18.26 11.72
N ILE A 179 -3.29 19.44 11.80
CA ILE A 179 -3.15 20.20 13.06
C ILE A 179 -4.50 20.73 13.56
N ARG A 180 -5.35 21.25 12.66
CA ARG A 180 -6.63 21.87 13.05
C ARG A 180 -7.74 20.88 13.34
N HIS A 181 -7.77 19.77 12.63
CA HIS A 181 -8.91 18.86 12.56
C HIS A 181 -8.54 17.39 12.79
N GLY A 182 -7.26 17.04 12.72
CA GLY A 182 -6.76 15.69 12.97
C GLY A 182 -6.50 15.41 14.44
N ALA A 183 -5.87 14.26 14.71
CA ALA A 183 -5.44 13.87 16.06
C ALA A 183 -3.93 13.54 16.09
N PRO A 184 -3.18 13.94 17.13
CA PRO A 184 -1.76 13.63 17.22
C PRO A 184 -1.49 12.12 17.36
N PRO A 185 -0.29 11.65 16.94
CA PRO A 185 0.79 12.44 16.34
C PRO A 185 0.50 12.79 14.88
N VAL A 186 1.02 13.94 14.42
CA VAL A 186 1.00 14.30 12.99
C VAL A 186 2.36 13.93 12.40
N GLN A 187 2.34 13.15 11.32
CA GLN A 187 3.55 12.73 10.62
C GLN A 187 3.49 13.18 9.16
N LEU A 188 4.59 13.72 8.66
CA LEU A 188 4.81 14.00 7.23
C LEU A 188 5.85 13.03 6.70
N ARG A 189 5.55 12.37 5.59
CA ARG A 189 6.51 11.60 4.80
C ARG A 189 6.59 12.14 3.38
N LEU A 190 7.82 12.28 2.89
CA LEU A 190 8.11 12.47 1.48
C LEU A 190 8.83 11.22 0.99
N ILE A 191 8.41 10.74 -0.17
CA ILE A 191 8.92 9.52 -0.79
C ILE A 191 9.22 9.86 -2.24
N LYS A 192 10.47 9.71 -2.65
CA LYS A 192 10.88 9.84 -4.05
C LYS A 192 11.09 8.43 -4.61
N ASP A 193 10.34 8.10 -5.66
CA ASP A 193 10.57 6.91 -6.47
C ASP A 193 10.30 7.28 -7.94
N ARG A 194 9.41 6.57 -8.63
CA ARG A 194 8.94 6.94 -9.97
C ARG A 194 8.16 8.25 -9.97
N THR A 195 7.55 8.57 -8.83
CA THR A 195 6.84 9.82 -8.55
C THR A 195 7.25 10.34 -7.18
N LEU A 196 6.99 11.62 -6.92
CA LEU A 196 7.13 12.21 -5.60
C LEU A 196 5.80 12.07 -4.84
N THR A 197 5.80 11.27 -3.78
CA THR A 197 4.64 11.09 -2.91
C THR A 197 4.82 11.92 -1.64
N CYS A 198 3.77 12.65 -1.26
CA CYS A 198 3.67 13.37 0.00
C CYS A 198 2.53 12.77 0.83
N GLU A 199 2.84 12.20 1.98
CA GLU A 199 1.87 11.62 2.90
C GLU A 199 1.82 12.46 4.17
N VAL A 200 0.61 12.84 4.60
CA VAL A 200 0.39 13.41 5.93
C VAL A 200 -0.55 12.48 6.67
N HIS A 201 -0.07 11.91 7.77
CA HIS A 201 -0.81 11.01 8.62
C HIS A 201 -1.14 11.69 9.94
N ASP A 202 -2.34 11.42 10.44
CA ASP A 202 -2.79 11.77 11.79
C ASP A 202 -3.70 10.63 12.31
N ASN A 203 -3.95 10.59 13.62
CA ASN A 203 -4.70 9.51 14.28
C ASN A 203 -6.23 9.70 14.22
N SER A 204 -6.73 10.68 13.48
CA SER A 204 -8.17 10.88 13.32
C SER A 204 -8.75 9.79 12.41
N PRO A 205 -9.89 9.17 12.77
CA PRO A 205 -10.59 8.24 11.89
C PRO A 205 -11.34 8.96 10.76
N SER A 206 -11.40 10.29 10.79
CA SER A 206 -12.08 11.09 9.79
C SER A 206 -11.21 11.26 8.55
N ALA A 207 -11.80 11.06 7.37
CA ALA A 207 -11.13 11.41 6.12
C ALA A 207 -10.76 12.90 6.12
N PRO A 208 -9.69 13.30 5.42
CA PRO A 208 -9.31 14.70 5.29
C PRO A 208 -10.50 15.55 4.80
N HIS A 209 -10.75 16.68 5.46
CA HIS A 209 -11.88 17.55 5.11
C HIS A 209 -11.58 18.27 3.78
N MET A 210 -11.98 17.67 2.67
CA MET A 210 -11.86 18.27 1.33
C MET A 210 -12.83 19.45 1.17
N ARG A 211 -12.36 20.67 1.36
CA ARG A 211 -13.13 21.87 1.00
C ARG A 211 -12.93 22.17 -0.48
N HIS A 212 -13.94 21.87 -1.30
CA HIS A 212 -14.06 22.34 -2.68
C HIS A 212 -14.12 23.88 -2.69
N ALA A 213 -13.13 24.52 -3.29
CA ALA A 213 -13.10 25.97 -3.43
C ALA A 213 -14.12 26.44 -4.48
N ARG A 214 -15.18 27.13 -4.05
CA ARG A 214 -15.90 28.06 -4.93
C ARG A 214 -15.09 29.35 -5.04
N THR A 215 -15.24 30.01 -6.17
CA THR A 215 -14.30 30.89 -6.87
C THR A 215 -13.89 32.21 -6.19
N VAL A 216 -14.09 32.40 -4.88
CA VAL A 216 -13.95 33.74 -4.27
C VAL A 216 -13.32 33.81 -2.87
N ASP A 217 -12.83 32.70 -2.29
CA ASP A 217 -12.16 32.76 -0.97
C ASP A 217 -10.64 32.56 -1.07
N GLU A 218 -9.89 33.44 -0.40
CA GLU A 218 -8.42 33.50 -0.37
C GLU A 218 -7.76 32.38 0.47
N GLY A 219 -8.56 31.52 1.13
CA GLY A 219 -8.08 30.35 1.88
C GLY A 219 -8.66 29.05 1.31
N GLY A 220 -7.80 28.11 0.90
CA GLY A 220 -8.20 26.77 0.45
C GLY A 220 -7.79 26.36 -0.97
N ARG A 221 -6.81 27.04 -1.59
CA ARG A 221 -6.34 26.72 -2.95
C ARG A 221 -5.44 25.48 -3.06
N GLY A 222 -4.77 25.07 -1.99
CA GLY A 222 -3.64 24.14 -2.14
C GLY A 222 -4.00 22.69 -2.47
N LEU A 223 -5.20 22.20 -2.13
CA LEU A 223 -5.61 20.83 -2.48
C LEU A 223 -6.24 20.72 -3.88
N PHE A 224 -6.86 21.77 -4.40
CA PHE A 224 -7.35 21.80 -5.79
C PHE A 224 -6.20 21.81 -6.79
N ILE A 225 -5.12 22.53 -6.44
CA ILE A 225 -3.86 22.54 -7.17
C ILE A 225 -3.12 21.20 -7.00
N SER A 226 -3.22 20.55 -5.82
CA SER A 226 -2.67 19.21 -5.57
C SER A 226 -3.20 18.12 -6.49
N ALA A 227 -4.52 18.10 -6.74
CA ALA A 227 -5.16 17.06 -7.53
C ALA A 227 -4.98 17.26 -9.05
N GLN A 228 -4.84 18.51 -9.51
CA GLN A 228 -4.57 18.80 -10.93
C GLN A 228 -3.09 18.63 -11.31
N LEU A 229 -2.16 18.66 -10.35
CA LEU A 229 -0.72 18.57 -10.62
C LEU A 229 -0.12 17.18 -10.34
N SER A 230 -0.89 16.25 -9.76
CA SER A 230 -0.46 14.87 -9.52
C SER A 230 -0.64 13.92 -10.72
N GLU A 231 -1.15 14.40 -11.86
CA GLU A 231 -1.40 13.61 -13.09
C GLU A 231 -0.48 13.97 -14.28
N ASN A 232 0.61 14.73 -14.07
CA ASN A 232 1.63 14.95 -15.11
C ASN A 232 2.94 14.22 -14.83
#